data_AF-A0AA89I1J3-F1
#
_entry.id   AF-A0AA89I1J3-F1
#
_cell.length_a   1.000
_cell.length_b   1.000
_cell.length_c   1.000
_cell.angle_alpha   90.00
_cell.angle_beta   90.00
_cell.angle_gamma   90.00
#
_symmetry.space_group_name_H-M   'P 1'
#
loop_
_entity.id
_entity.type
_entity.pdbx_description
1 polymer ?
#
loop_
_entity_poly.entity_id
_entity_poly.type
_entity_poly.pdbx_seq_one_letter_code
_entity_poly.pdbx_strand_id
1 'polypeptide(L)'
;MVKPADYLTVTALTQYLKAKFERDPYLDRVYLTGEISNFRLRPNAHQYFSLKDRQAKISAIMFKSAFEKIKFTPEEGMKVLVVGRISLYEATGNYQVYIERMEPDGLGALYQAYEQLKAKLSTEGLFDTSKQQLVRFPKRIAVITSPSGAVIRDIITTTQRRYPIAQLILFPAAVQGDGAADMLVDRLKQVNQQGDFDTIIIGRGGGSIEDLWPFNEERVARAIVASQIPIISSVGHETDTTIADLVADVRAATPTAAAELATPVLTDEVLKLQQQRLRLYQAFSRTLALNKKQLSHLENSYVLKQPQRLYDGYLQNVDQLKRRLVLAQQQRLQVSRQNGQLLQQRLQAQSPTSTLQQAQKAVNETKHRLNRAVEALVRDRRLRASQAMGALDLVSPLKVLGRGFAYVTGDDEHVLRQTADFTIDQPIKLHVHDGLINAHVTAIHKGDE
;
A
#
# COMPACT_ATOMS: atom_id res chain seq x y z
N MET A 1 -2.81 63.74 107.01
CA MET A 1 -2.90 64.25 105.63
C MET A 1 -1.59 63.92 104.93
N VAL A 2 -1.65 63.15 103.84
CA VAL A 2 -0.48 62.76 103.02
C VAL A 2 0.00 64.00 102.25
N LYS A 3 1.31 64.28 102.23
CA LYS A 3 1.86 65.47 101.57
C LYS A 3 1.84 65.25 100.05
N PRO A 4 1.71 66.31 99.21
CA PRO A 4 1.78 66.18 97.76
C PRO A 4 3.07 65.55 97.24
N ALA A 5 4.17 65.63 98.01
CA ALA A 5 5.45 65.00 97.72
C ALA A 5 5.47 63.46 97.90
N ASP A 6 4.44 62.89 98.52
CA ASP A 6 4.32 61.43 98.74
C ASP A 6 3.61 60.73 97.55
N TYR A 7 3.12 61.47 96.54
CA TYR A 7 2.46 60.92 95.36
C TYR A 7 3.46 60.73 94.21
N LEU A 8 3.61 59.50 93.75
CA LEU A 8 4.39 59.16 92.55
C LEU A 8 3.57 59.43 91.29
N THR A 9 4.22 59.96 90.26
CA THR A 9 3.61 60.00 88.92
C THR A 9 3.51 58.58 88.36
N VAL A 10 2.52 58.35 87.49
CA VAL A 10 2.34 57.06 86.82
C VAL A 10 3.62 56.67 86.06
N THR A 11 4.28 57.62 85.41
CA THR A 11 5.58 57.39 84.74
C THR A 11 6.67 56.94 85.71
N ALA A 12 6.79 57.58 86.87
CA ALA A 12 7.78 57.20 87.88
C ALA A 12 7.51 55.80 88.46
N LEU A 13 6.24 55.45 88.67
CA LEU A 13 5.84 54.12 89.12
C LEU A 13 6.18 53.04 88.07
N THR A 14 5.85 53.29 86.80
CA THR A 14 6.13 52.34 85.70
C THR A 14 7.63 52.15 85.47
N GLN A 15 8.42 53.22 85.52
CA GLN A 15 9.88 53.14 85.43
C GLN A 15 10.49 52.37 86.61
N TYR A 16 9.96 52.59 87.82
CA TYR A 16 10.38 51.83 89.01
C TYR A 16 10.06 50.33 88.87
N LEU A 17 8.86 49.98 88.40
CA LEU A 17 8.49 48.58 88.18
C LEU A 17 9.35 47.93 87.09
N LYS A 18 9.59 48.62 85.97
CA LYS A 18 10.49 48.12 84.93
C LYS A 18 11.91 47.87 85.48
N ALA A 19 12.45 48.80 86.25
CA ALA A 19 13.76 48.63 86.88
C ALA A 19 13.81 47.44 87.85
N LYS A 20 12.69 47.10 88.51
CA LYS A 20 12.59 45.86 89.29
C LYS A 20 12.60 44.62 88.40
N PHE A 21 11.84 44.61 87.31
CA PHE A 21 11.81 43.47 86.37
C PHE A 21 13.18 43.21 85.75
N GLU A 22 13.93 44.26 85.41
CA GLU A 22 15.27 44.15 84.81
C GLU A 22 16.36 43.75 85.80
N ARG A 23 16.21 44.10 87.09
CA ARG A 23 17.19 43.75 88.13
C ARG A 23 16.92 42.41 88.79
N ASP A 24 15.78 41.79 88.53
CA ASP A 24 15.43 40.48 89.05
C ASP A 24 16.10 39.37 88.21
N PRO A 25 17.08 38.62 88.75
CA PRO A 25 17.76 37.56 88.01
C PRO A 25 16.83 36.46 87.50
N TYR A 26 15.68 36.26 88.15
CA TYR A 26 14.71 35.24 87.76
C TYR A 26 13.87 35.63 86.55
N LEU A 27 13.80 36.93 86.22
CA LEU A 27 13.03 37.44 85.09
C LEU A 27 13.88 37.68 83.84
N ASP A 28 15.20 37.67 83.98
CA ASP A 28 16.15 37.77 82.87
C ASP A 28 16.16 36.51 81.99
N ARG A 29 15.92 35.33 82.57
CA ARG A 29 15.79 34.08 81.80
C ARG A 29 14.72 33.16 82.37
N VAL A 30 13.57 33.15 81.70
CA VAL A 30 12.37 32.40 82.05
C VAL A 30 12.09 31.31 81.02
N TYR A 31 11.60 30.18 81.53
CA TYR A 31 11.11 29.05 80.75
C TYR A 31 9.60 29.01 80.89
N LEU A 32 8.87 29.19 79.78
CA LEU A 32 7.41 29.18 79.77
C LEU A 32 6.91 28.10 78.80
N THR A 33 5.81 27.46 79.16
CA THR A 33 5.03 26.59 78.28
C THR A 33 3.66 27.23 78.09
N GLY A 34 3.15 27.21 76.86
CA GLY A 34 1.86 27.80 76.54
C GLY A 34 1.41 27.54 75.12
N GLU A 35 0.14 27.74 74.86
CA GLU A 35 -0.46 27.67 73.53
C GLU A 35 -0.32 29.03 72.85
N ILE A 36 0.14 29.03 71.59
CA ILE A 36 0.20 30.24 70.77
C ILE A 36 -1.23 30.68 70.46
N SER A 37 -1.52 31.95 70.73
CA SER A 37 -2.79 32.57 70.38
C SER A 37 -2.62 33.96 69.77
N ASN A 38 -3.55 34.31 68.89
CA ASN A 38 -3.58 35.52 68.08
C ASN A 38 -2.32 35.72 67.24
N PHE A 39 -1.77 34.63 66.70
CA PHE A 39 -0.60 34.65 65.83
C PHE A 39 -1.01 34.95 64.38
N ARG A 40 -0.33 35.94 63.80
CA ARG A 40 -0.39 36.23 62.38
C ARG A 40 1.01 36.40 61.86
N LEU A 41 1.40 35.56 60.90
CA LEU A 41 2.72 35.62 60.31
C LEU A 41 2.94 36.96 59.62
N ARG A 42 3.97 37.69 60.04
CA ARG A 42 4.40 38.95 59.42
C ARG A 42 5.76 38.74 58.74
N PRO A 43 5.81 38.55 57.40
CA PRO A 43 7.07 38.34 56.70
C PRO A 43 8.05 39.49 56.95
N ASN A 44 9.31 39.17 57.21
CA ASN A 44 10.39 40.13 57.42
C ASN A 44 10.21 41.12 58.58
N ALA A 45 9.35 40.83 59.55
CA ALA A 45 9.10 41.68 60.72
C ALA A 45 9.30 40.92 62.04
N HIS A 46 9.23 41.65 63.15
CA HIS A 46 9.09 41.04 64.48
C HIS A 46 7.72 40.39 64.60
N GLN A 47 7.67 39.24 65.27
CA GLN A 47 6.42 38.53 65.50
C GLN A 47 5.85 38.96 66.85
N TYR A 48 4.56 39.27 66.84
CA TYR A 48 3.78 39.66 68.02
C TYR A 48 2.60 38.70 68.13
N PHE A 49 2.49 38.03 69.26
CA PHE A 49 1.42 37.09 69.55
C PHE A 49 1.22 37.00 71.05
N SER A 50 0.42 36.04 71.51
CA SER A 50 0.25 35.80 72.93
C SER A 50 0.46 34.32 73.25
N LEU A 51 1.00 34.05 74.43
CA LEU A 51 1.02 32.71 75.00
C LEU A 51 -0.09 32.63 76.04
N LYS A 52 -0.92 31.60 75.95
CA LYS A 52 -2.00 31.35 76.92
C LYS A 52 -1.83 29.97 77.55
N ASP A 53 -2.27 29.88 78.80
CA ASP A 53 -2.58 28.62 79.47
C ASP A 53 -4.07 28.59 79.86
N ARG A 54 -4.48 27.70 80.79
CA ARG A 54 -5.88 27.58 81.21
C ARG A 54 -6.41 28.80 82.00
N GLN A 55 -5.54 29.60 82.61
CA GLN A 55 -5.91 30.64 83.58
C GLN A 55 -5.32 32.02 83.26
N ALA A 56 -4.24 32.07 82.48
CA ALA A 56 -3.47 33.28 82.23
C ALA A 56 -3.08 33.42 80.75
N LYS A 57 -2.83 34.67 80.35
CA LYS A 57 -2.35 35.05 79.03
C LYS A 57 -1.24 36.10 79.18
N ILE A 58 -0.17 35.94 78.41
CA ILE A 58 0.94 36.89 78.35
C ILE A 58 1.21 37.30 76.90
N SER A 59 1.49 38.59 76.69
CA SER A 59 1.95 39.09 75.39
C SER A 59 3.37 38.62 75.11
N ALA A 60 3.61 38.14 73.90
CA ALA A 60 4.87 37.57 73.46
C ALA A 60 5.40 38.31 72.23
N ILE A 61 6.70 38.63 72.25
CA ILE A 61 7.41 39.28 71.16
C ILE A 61 8.61 38.42 70.80
N MET A 62 8.79 38.16 69.50
CA MET A 62 9.97 37.51 68.98
C MET A 62 10.63 38.38 67.92
N PHE A 63 11.88 38.76 68.17
CA PHE A 63 12.65 39.56 67.22
C PHE A 63 12.95 38.77 65.95
N LYS A 64 13.12 39.48 64.83
CA LYS A 64 13.33 38.89 63.51
C LYS A 64 14.54 37.94 63.51
N SER A 65 15.64 38.36 64.11
CA SER A 65 16.89 37.60 64.22
C SER A 65 16.77 36.32 65.06
N ALA A 66 15.83 36.26 65.99
CA ALA A 66 15.52 35.04 66.75
C ALA A 66 14.54 34.15 65.97
N PHE A 67 13.54 34.76 65.31
CA PHE A 67 12.54 34.06 64.52
C PHE A 67 13.12 33.32 63.32
N GLU A 68 14.10 33.91 62.62
CA GLU A 68 14.81 33.29 61.49
C GLU A 68 15.58 32.01 61.89
N LYS A 69 15.86 31.81 63.19
CA LYS A 69 16.57 30.62 63.70
C LYS A 69 15.64 29.45 64.00
N ILE A 70 14.33 29.65 63.97
CA ILE A 70 13.35 28.60 64.25
C ILE A 70 13.25 27.67 63.04
N LYS A 71 13.32 26.36 63.29
CA LYS A 71 13.28 25.31 62.24
C LYS A 71 11.86 24.84 61.86
N PHE A 72 10.84 25.44 62.45
CA PHE A 72 9.42 25.11 62.23
C PHE A 72 8.62 26.40 62.06
N THR A 73 7.42 26.29 61.49
CA THR A 73 6.51 27.42 61.31
C THR A 73 5.50 27.44 62.47
N PRO A 74 5.51 28.46 63.35
CA PRO A 74 4.53 28.53 64.44
C PRO A 74 3.11 28.76 63.89
N GLU A 75 2.13 28.06 64.46
CA GLU A 75 0.72 28.16 64.09
C GLU A 75 -0.16 28.52 65.29
N GLU A 76 -1.33 29.11 65.03
CA GLU A 76 -2.35 29.35 66.05
C GLU A 76 -2.77 28.03 66.69
N GLY A 77 -2.79 27.96 68.02
CA GLY A 77 -3.14 26.75 68.75
C GLY A 77 -1.96 25.81 69.05
N MET A 78 -0.77 26.11 68.54
CA MET A 78 0.41 25.28 68.78
C MET A 78 0.92 25.44 70.21
N LYS A 79 1.16 24.33 70.91
CA LYS A 79 1.79 24.34 72.23
C LYS A 79 3.31 24.41 72.09
N VAL A 80 3.92 25.38 72.76
CA VAL A 80 5.35 25.66 72.61
C VAL A 80 6.05 25.83 73.97
N LEU A 81 7.31 25.40 74.01
CA LEU A 81 8.28 25.68 75.04
C LEU A 81 9.09 26.91 74.60
N VAL A 82 9.05 27.97 75.38
CA VAL A 82 9.78 29.21 75.07
C VAL A 82 10.80 29.52 76.15
N VAL A 83 11.92 30.06 75.71
CA VAL A 83 12.98 30.62 76.58
C VAL A 83 13.13 32.08 76.22
N GLY A 84 13.08 32.95 77.22
CA GLY A 84 13.16 34.38 77.01
C GLY A 84 13.20 35.17 78.31
N ARG A 85 13.05 36.48 78.20
CA ARG A 85 13.07 37.40 79.34
C ARG A 85 11.75 38.12 79.50
N ILE A 86 11.34 38.38 80.74
CA ILE A 86 10.12 39.15 81.04
C ILE A 86 10.50 40.59 81.28
N SER A 87 9.85 41.52 80.59
CA SER A 87 10.07 42.95 80.78
C SER A 87 8.76 43.72 80.62
N LEU A 88 8.76 44.97 81.09
CA LEU A 88 7.59 45.82 81.13
C LEU A 88 7.69 46.92 80.06
N TYR A 89 6.64 47.06 79.26
CA TYR A 89 6.58 48.08 78.21
C TYR A 89 6.14 49.42 78.78
N GLU A 90 7.05 50.40 78.80
CA GLU A 90 6.87 51.69 79.50
C GLU A 90 5.66 52.49 79.01
N ALA A 91 5.34 52.42 77.72
CA ALA A 91 4.28 53.24 77.14
C ALA A 91 2.86 52.78 77.54
N THR A 92 2.67 51.50 77.88
CA THR A 92 1.35 50.96 78.23
C THR A 92 1.28 50.33 79.62
N GLY A 93 2.42 50.14 80.29
CA GLY A 93 2.47 49.51 81.61
C GLY A 93 2.34 47.98 81.60
N ASN A 94 2.19 47.35 80.43
CA ASN A 94 1.97 45.91 80.31
C ASN A 94 3.30 45.14 80.37
N TYR A 95 3.33 44.03 81.11
CA TYR A 95 4.43 43.08 81.08
C TYR A 95 4.30 42.12 79.89
N GLN A 96 5.44 41.74 79.31
CA GLN A 96 5.51 40.88 78.13
C GLN A 96 6.78 40.03 78.14
N VAL A 97 6.73 38.90 77.44
CA VAL A 97 7.88 38.03 77.26
C VAL A 97 8.56 38.31 75.92
N TYR A 98 9.87 38.52 75.96
CA TYR A 98 10.73 38.59 74.79
C TYR A 98 11.35 37.22 74.57
N ILE A 99 10.89 36.53 73.53
CA ILE A 99 11.27 35.15 73.25
C ILE A 99 12.57 35.14 72.45
N GLU A 100 13.54 34.39 72.95
CA GLU A 100 14.84 34.17 72.31
C GLU A 100 14.90 32.82 71.60
N ARG A 101 14.29 31.79 72.21
CA ARG A 101 14.15 30.45 71.64
C ARG A 101 12.74 29.93 71.82
N MET A 102 12.26 29.21 70.82
CA MET A 102 10.95 28.58 70.81
C MET A 102 11.11 27.19 70.21
N GLU A 103 10.53 26.20 70.88
CA GLU A 103 10.47 24.81 70.44
C GLU A 103 9.04 24.30 70.63
N PRO A 104 8.54 23.39 69.80
CA PRO A 104 7.22 22.80 70.00
C PRO A 104 7.22 21.87 71.21
N ASP A 105 6.17 21.96 72.05
CA ASP A 105 5.98 21.10 73.21
C ASP A 105 5.33 19.77 72.77
N GLY A 106 6.10 18.68 72.71
CA GLY A 106 5.60 17.31 72.45
C GLY A 106 5.97 16.66 71.11
N LEU A 107 6.33 17.45 70.07
CA LEU A 107 6.60 16.91 68.72
C LEU A 107 7.94 16.14 68.60
N GLY A 108 8.93 16.46 69.44
CA GLY A 108 10.26 15.83 69.37
C GLY A 108 10.26 14.33 69.70
N ALA A 109 9.46 13.90 70.68
CA ALA A 109 9.42 12.50 71.10
C ALA A 109 8.72 11.60 70.07
N LEU A 110 7.61 12.07 69.50
CA LEU A 110 6.88 11.35 68.44
C LEU A 110 7.70 11.29 67.15
N TYR A 111 8.34 12.40 66.76
CA TYR A 111 9.21 12.41 65.58
C TYR A 111 10.43 11.49 65.77
N GLN A 112 11.04 11.49 66.95
CA GLN A 112 12.13 10.57 67.28
C GLN A 112 11.68 9.11 67.26
N ALA A 113 10.50 8.80 67.81
CA ALA A 113 9.93 7.45 67.78
C ALA A 113 9.59 7.00 66.35
N TYR A 114 9.11 7.91 65.50
CA TYR A 114 8.88 7.65 64.08
C TYR A 114 10.17 7.31 63.34
N GLU A 115 11.23 8.12 63.48
CA GLU A 115 12.52 7.87 62.83
C GLU A 115 13.18 6.57 63.35
N GLN A 116 13.07 6.28 64.66
CA GLN A 116 13.54 5.01 65.23
C GLN A 116 12.80 3.81 64.66
N LEU A 117 11.47 3.87 64.57
CA LEU A 117 10.67 2.78 64.04
C LEU A 117 10.88 2.59 62.54
N LYS A 118 10.97 3.69 61.79
CA LYS A 118 11.32 3.67 60.36
C LYS A 118 12.68 3.03 60.13
N ALA A 119 13.69 3.37 60.92
CA ALA A 119 15.01 2.73 60.85
C ALA A 119 14.92 1.22 61.15
N LYS A 120 14.21 0.83 62.22
CA LYS A 120 13.98 -0.57 62.58
C LYS A 120 13.32 -1.36 61.45
N LEU A 121 12.19 -0.88 60.93
CA LEU A 121 11.44 -1.57 59.88
C LEU A 121 12.21 -1.61 58.54
N SER A 122 13.02 -0.58 58.27
CA SER A 122 13.93 -0.57 57.11
C SER A 122 14.98 -1.68 57.23
N THR A 123 15.60 -1.85 58.40
CA THR A 123 16.58 -2.93 58.62
C THR A 123 15.97 -4.34 58.52
N GLU A 124 14.68 -4.47 58.82
CA GLU A 124 13.93 -5.72 58.63
C GLU A 124 13.48 -5.94 57.18
N GLY A 125 13.69 -4.97 56.28
CA GLY A 125 13.33 -5.07 54.86
C GLY A 125 11.83 -4.92 54.57
N LEU A 126 11.03 -4.41 55.51
CA LEU A 126 9.57 -4.30 55.33
C LEU A 126 9.18 -3.39 54.14
N PHE A 127 9.98 -2.35 53.87
CA PHE A 127 9.75 -1.40 52.78
C PHE A 127 10.17 -1.93 51.40
N ASP A 128 10.99 -2.99 51.36
CA ASP A 128 11.49 -3.60 50.12
C ASP A 128 10.62 -4.79 49.67
N THR A 129 9.51 -5.04 50.36
CA THR A 129 8.54 -6.06 49.96
C THR A 129 7.97 -5.75 48.57
N SER A 130 7.84 -6.78 47.73
CA SER A 130 7.26 -6.63 46.40
C SER A 130 5.82 -6.11 46.49
N LYS A 131 5.61 -4.88 46.01
CA LYS A 131 4.31 -4.21 45.98
C LYS A 131 3.39 -4.90 44.98
N GLN A 132 2.18 -5.22 45.40
CA GLN A 132 1.15 -5.82 44.57
C GLN A 132 0.62 -4.81 43.54
N GLN A 133 0.35 -5.28 42.33
CA GLN A 133 -0.20 -4.44 41.28
C GLN A 133 -1.71 -4.24 41.49
N LEU A 134 -2.17 -2.99 41.40
CA LEU A 134 -3.60 -2.68 41.46
C LEU A 134 -4.39 -3.36 40.34
N VAL A 135 -5.54 -3.92 40.69
CA VAL A 135 -6.49 -4.49 39.73
C VAL A 135 -7.02 -3.37 38.84
N ARG A 136 -6.83 -3.47 37.53
CA ARG A 136 -7.18 -2.42 36.57
C ARG A 136 -8.69 -2.12 36.49
N PHE A 137 -9.53 -3.12 36.72
CA PHE A 137 -10.99 -3.01 36.65
C PHE A 137 -11.60 -3.62 37.90
N PRO A 138 -11.51 -2.94 39.06
CA PRO A 138 -11.98 -3.50 40.31
C PRO A 138 -13.51 -3.58 40.31
N LYS A 139 -14.05 -4.70 40.79
CA LYS A 139 -15.48 -4.89 41.03
C LYS A 139 -15.84 -4.46 42.44
N ARG A 140 -14.99 -4.77 43.43
CA ARG A 140 -15.25 -4.51 44.85
C ARG A 140 -14.05 -3.83 45.50
N ILE A 141 -14.28 -2.65 46.07
CA ILE A 141 -13.26 -1.86 46.76
C ILE A 141 -13.65 -1.74 48.24
N ALA A 142 -12.76 -2.20 49.11
CA ALA A 142 -12.90 -2.02 50.56
C ALA A 142 -12.34 -0.66 50.96
N VAL A 143 -13.07 0.11 51.76
CA VAL A 143 -12.61 1.40 52.28
C VAL A 143 -12.55 1.34 53.79
N ILE A 144 -11.36 1.50 54.37
CA ILE A 144 -11.14 1.54 55.82
C ILE A 144 -10.89 2.99 56.21
N THR A 145 -11.91 3.63 56.79
CA THR A 145 -11.85 5.02 57.26
C THR A 145 -12.97 5.30 58.26
N SER A 146 -13.02 6.51 58.80
CA SER A 146 -14.10 6.94 59.70
C SER A 146 -15.44 7.00 58.96
N PRO A 147 -16.56 6.55 59.57
CA PRO A 147 -17.88 6.61 58.93
C PRO A 147 -18.40 8.05 58.75
N SER A 148 -17.88 8.98 59.56
CA SER A 148 -18.21 10.40 59.54
C SER A 148 -16.99 11.21 59.11
N GLY A 149 -16.98 11.73 57.87
CA GLY A 149 -15.89 12.59 57.41
C GLY A 149 -15.98 12.98 55.93
N ALA A 150 -15.18 13.97 55.54
CA ALA A 150 -15.02 14.37 54.14
C ALA A 150 -14.36 13.26 53.30
N VAL A 151 -13.41 12.54 53.88
CA VAL A 151 -12.64 11.45 53.25
C VAL A 151 -13.52 10.42 52.54
N ILE A 152 -14.49 9.84 53.25
CA ILE A 152 -15.37 8.82 52.67
C ILE A 152 -16.29 9.41 51.59
N ARG A 153 -16.73 10.66 51.75
CA ARG A 153 -17.56 11.36 50.74
C ARG A 153 -16.76 11.63 49.47
N ASP A 154 -15.50 12.01 49.60
CA ASP A 154 -14.60 12.25 48.48
C ASP A 154 -14.33 10.95 47.70
N ILE A 155 -14.04 9.86 48.39
CA ILE A 155 -13.84 8.54 47.77
C ILE A 155 -15.11 8.08 47.05
N ILE A 156 -16.29 8.20 47.69
CA ILE A 156 -17.58 7.84 47.08
C ILE A 156 -17.85 8.68 45.84
N THR A 157 -17.74 10.01 45.95
CA THR A 157 -18.06 10.95 44.87
C THR A 157 -17.13 10.75 43.67
N THR A 158 -15.83 10.62 43.91
CA THR A 158 -14.85 10.41 42.83
C THR A 158 -15.04 9.05 42.16
N THR A 159 -15.29 7.98 42.93
CA THR A 159 -15.54 6.64 42.39
C THR A 159 -16.84 6.60 41.58
N GLN A 160 -17.93 7.16 42.10
CA GLN A 160 -19.22 7.19 41.39
C GLN A 160 -19.14 7.99 40.08
N ARG A 161 -18.37 9.09 40.08
CA ARG A 161 -18.15 9.89 38.87
C ARG A 161 -17.30 9.16 37.83
N ARG A 162 -16.22 8.49 38.24
CA ARG A 162 -15.24 7.89 37.33
C ARG A 162 -15.62 6.47 36.91
N TYR A 163 -16.07 5.65 37.85
CA TYR A 163 -16.29 4.23 37.67
C TYR A 163 -17.49 3.72 38.51
N PRO A 164 -18.72 4.13 38.15
CA PRO A 164 -19.95 3.85 38.93
C PRO A 164 -20.31 2.36 39.04
N ILE A 165 -19.63 1.49 38.29
CA ILE A 165 -19.87 0.04 38.28
C ILE A 165 -19.09 -0.70 39.39
N ALA A 166 -18.14 -0.05 40.05
CA ALA A 166 -17.46 -0.63 41.22
C ALA A 166 -18.33 -0.50 42.48
N GLN A 167 -18.37 -1.57 43.26
CA GLN A 167 -19.01 -1.58 44.57
C GLN A 167 -18.02 -1.11 45.64
N LEU A 168 -18.36 -0.01 46.32
CA LEU A 168 -17.63 0.46 47.49
C LEU A 168 -18.24 -0.11 48.77
N ILE A 169 -17.42 -0.71 49.62
CA ILE A 169 -17.84 -1.23 50.92
C ILE A 169 -17.01 -0.55 52.00
N LEU A 170 -17.68 0.21 52.86
CA LEU A 170 -17.05 0.87 53.99
C LEU A 170 -16.89 -0.11 55.15
N PHE A 171 -15.68 -0.18 55.69
CA PHE A 171 -15.31 -0.82 56.94
C PHE A 171 -14.98 0.27 57.96
N PRO A 172 -15.95 0.67 58.81
CA PRO A 172 -15.76 1.77 59.75
C PRO A 172 -14.63 1.47 60.73
N ALA A 173 -13.64 2.37 60.78
CA ALA A 173 -12.55 2.33 61.74
C ALA A 173 -12.33 3.73 62.34
N ALA A 174 -11.95 3.79 63.63
CA ALA A 174 -11.37 5.00 64.18
C ALA A 174 -9.99 5.19 63.54
N VAL A 175 -9.75 6.40 63.05
CA VAL A 175 -8.53 6.77 62.35
C VAL A 175 -7.63 7.67 63.20
N GLN A 176 -8.06 8.00 64.42
CA GLN A 176 -7.34 8.84 65.38
C GLN A 176 -7.67 8.43 66.82
N GLY A 177 -6.80 8.77 67.75
CA GLY A 177 -6.97 8.50 69.18
C GLY A 177 -6.55 7.09 69.61
N ASP A 178 -6.58 6.86 70.92
CA ASP A 178 -6.14 5.62 71.54
C ASP A 178 -7.03 4.44 71.09
N GLY A 179 -6.41 3.35 70.63
CA GLY A 179 -7.10 2.16 70.10
C GLY A 179 -7.44 2.20 68.60
N ALA A 180 -7.14 3.29 67.89
CA ALA A 180 -7.33 3.37 66.44
C ALA A 180 -6.49 2.34 65.67
N ALA A 181 -5.23 2.13 66.08
CA ALA A 181 -4.33 1.17 65.42
C ALA A 181 -4.86 -0.28 65.51
N ASP A 182 -5.41 -0.67 66.66
CA ASP A 182 -6.00 -2.01 66.85
C ASP A 182 -7.20 -2.21 65.93
N MET A 183 -8.10 -1.22 65.87
CA MET A 183 -9.26 -1.30 65.00
C MET A 183 -8.89 -1.31 63.50
N LEU A 184 -7.85 -0.57 63.09
CA LEU A 184 -7.32 -0.63 61.72
C LEU A 184 -6.83 -2.04 61.37
N VAL A 185 -6.06 -2.67 62.27
CA VAL A 185 -5.58 -4.05 62.10
C VAL A 185 -6.73 -5.04 62.02
N ASP A 186 -7.74 -4.89 62.89
CA ASP A 186 -8.91 -5.77 62.90
C ASP A 186 -9.73 -5.65 61.61
N ARG A 187 -9.93 -4.43 61.09
CA ARG A 187 -10.58 -4.23 59.79
C ARG A 187 -9.77 -4.79 58.64
N LEU A 188 -8.44 -4.62 58.64
CA LEU A 188 -7.57 -5.21 57.62
C LEU A 188 -7.66 -6.74 57.60
N LYS A 189 -7.64 -7.37 58.78
CA LYS A 189 -7.83 -8.81 58.91
C LYS A 189 -9.22 -9.24 58.43
N GLN A 190 -10.26 -8.50 58.80
CA GLN A 190 -11.63 -8.78 58.38
C GLN A 190 -11.78 -8.74 56.84
N VAL A 191 -11.21 -7.72 56.19
CA VAL A 191 -11.26 -7.57 54.73
C VAL A 191 -10.50 -8.72 54.05
N ASN A 192 -9.30 -9.05 54.53
CA ASN A 192 -8.51 -10.15 54.00
C ASN A 192 -9.16 -11.53 54.22
N GLN A 193 -9.83 -11.75 55.36
CA GLN A 193 -10.57 -12.99 55.63
C GLN A 193 -11.77 -13.17 54.70
N GLN A 194 -12.44 -12.08 54.30
CA GLN A 194 -13.54 -12.15 53.33
C GLN A 194 -13.03 -12.46 51.92
N GLY A 195 -11.85 -11.97 51.54
CA GLY A 195 -11.15 -12.32 50.30
C GLY A 195 -11.83 -11.89 48.99
N ASP A 196 -12.99 -11.23 49.03
CA ASP A 196 -13.78 -10.83 47.87
C ASP A 196 -13.65 -9.32 47.57
N PHE A 197 -12.42 -8.80 47.64
CA PHE A 197 -12.11 -7.41 47.30
C PHE A 197 -10.90 -7.34 46.40
N ASP A 198 -10.95 -6.43 45.43
CA ASP A 198 -9.89 -6.24 44.44
C ASP A 198 -8.82 -5.24 44.92
N THR A 199 -9.23 -4.29 45.77
CA THR A 199 -8.39 -3.22 46.30
C THR A 199 -8.90 -2.77 47.67
N ILE A 200 -7.99 -2.42 48.59
CA ILE A 200 -8.28 -1.76 49.86
C ILE A 200 -7.80 -0.31 49.79
N ILE A 201 -8.64 0.64 50.21
CA ILE A 201 -8.25 2.03 50.43
C ILE A 201 -8.25 2.28 51.94
N ILE A 202 -7.11 2.64 52.50
CA ILE A 202 -6.99 3.09 53.89
C ILE A 202 -6.73 4.60 53.85
N GLY A 203 -7.53 5.37 54.57
CA GLY A 203 -7.41 6.82 54.48
C GLY A 203 -7.89 7.58 55.68
N ARG A 204 -7.28 8.76 55.87
CA ARG A 204 -7.67 9.79 56.82
C ARG A 204 -7.54 11.17 56.15
N GLY A 205 -8.20 12.18 56.70
CA GLY A 205 -8.00 13.57 56.27
C GLY A 205 -6.70 14.14 56.83
N GLY A 206 -6.50 15.45 56.67
CA GLY A 206 -5.40 16.15 57.33
C GLY A 206 -5.52 16.10 58.85
N GLY A 207 -4.40 16.30 59.53
CA GLY A 207 -4.31 16.35 60.98
C GLY A 207 -2.86 16.47 61.43
N SER A 208 -2.65 16.73 62.72
CA SER A 208 -1.30 16.78 63.27
C SER A 208 -0.65 15.37 63.30
N ILE A 209 0.64 15.29 63.64
CA ILE A 209 1.35 14.00 63.70
C ILE A 209 0.77 13.05 64.76
N GLU A 210 0.25 13.59 65.87
CA GLU A 210 -0.44 12.85 66.94
C GLU A 210 -1.69 12.14 66.39
N ASP A 211 -2.35 12.87 65.53
CA ASP A 211 -3.60 12.55 64.88
C ASP A 211 -3.39 11.45 63.82
N LEU A 212 -2.23 11.46 63.14
CA LEU A 212 -1.78 10.45 62.18
C LEU A 212 -1.02 9.28 62.84
N TRP A 213 -0.73 9.36 64.14
CA TRP A 213 0.10 8.39 64.86
C TRP A 213 -0.36 6.93 64.75
N PRO A 214 -1.67 6.60 64.73
CA PRO A 214 -2.11 5.21 64.56
C PRO A 214 -1.57 4.53 63.29
N PHE A 215 -1.28 5.30 62.24
CA PHE A 215 -0.71 4.80 60.98
C PHE A 215 0.82 4.67 61.00
N ASN A 216 1.46 5.17 62.06
CA ASN A 216 2.87 4.97 62.36
C ASN A 216 3.10 3.80 63.32
N GLU A 217 2.07 3.09 63.76
CA GLU A 217 2.28 1.92 64.63
C GLU A 217 2.79 0.70 63.86
N GLU A 218 3.75 -0.01 64.46
CA GLU A 218 4.36 -1.21 63.89
C GLU A 218 3.32 -2.28 63.53
N ARG A 219 2.28 -2.44 64.35
CA ARG A 219 1.21 -3.43 64.13
C ARG A 219 0.44 -3.16 62.84
N VAL A 220 0.18 -1.89 62.51
CA VAL A 220 -0.52 -1.49 61.28
C VAL A 220 0.38 -1.74 60.08
N ALA A 221 1.66 -1.38 60.18
CA ALA A 221 2.65 -1.60 59.13
C ALA A 221 2.74 -3.09 58.75
N ARG A 222 2.86 -3.97 59.75
CA ARG A 222 2.90 -5.43 59.52
C ARG A 222 1.60 -5.97 58.96
N ALA A 223 0.45 -5.44 59.39
CA ALA A 223 -0.85 -5.85 58.86
C ALA A 223 -1.05 -5.46 57.40
N ILE A 224 -0.53 -4.30 56.97
CA ILE A 224 -0.56 -3.86 55.57
C ILE A 224 0.29 -4.80 54.71
N VAL A 225 1.54 -5.07 55.12
CA VAL A 225 2.44 -5.97 54.38
C VAL A 225 1.90 -7.41 54.29
N ALA A 226 1.19 -7.87 55.32
CA ALA A 226 0.59 -9.20 55.35
C ALA A 226 -0.69 -9.34 54.50
N SER A 227 -1.20 -8.24 53.92
CA SER A 227 -2.42 -8.25 53.11
C SER A 227 -2.22 -9.00 51.79
N GLN A 228 -3.19 -9.82 51.40
CA GLN A 228 -3.22 -10.50 50.10
C GLN A 228 -3.93 -9.66 49.03
N ILE A 229 -4.54 -8.55 49.44
CA ILE A 229 -5.29 -7.63 48.59
C ILE A 229 -4.49 -6.33 48.53
N PRO A 230 -4.29 -5.73 47.34
CA PRO A 230 -3.46 -4.54 47.21
C PRO A 230 -4.06 -3.35 47.95
N ILE A 231 -3.21 -2.62 48.67
CA ILE A 231 -3.58 -1.52 49.56
C ILE A 231 -3.11 -0.18 49.00
N ILE A 232 -4.05 0.76 48.92
CA ILE A 232 -3.78 2.17 48.66
C ILE A 232 -3.86 2.93 49.98
N SER A 233 -2.76 3.56 50.39
CA SER A 233 -2.75 4.47 51.53
C SER A 233 -3.00 5.90 51.09
N SER A 234 -3.91 6.58 51.77
CA SER A 234 -4.27 7.99 51.55
C SER A 234 -4.35 8.74 52.88
N VAL A 235 -3.28 8.63 53.68
CA VAL A 235 -3.21 9.16 55.05
C VAL A 235 -2.34 10.42 55.10
N GLY A 236 -1.14 10.36 54.56
CA GLY A 236 -0.21 11.49 54.53
C GLY A 236 -0.50 12.51 53.43
N HIS A 237 -0.22 13.78 53.71
CA HIS A 237 -0.11 14.83 52.68
C HIS A 237 1.29 14.80 52.04
N GLU A 238 1.58 15.68 51.09
CA GLU A 238 2.88 15.72 50.41
C GLU A 238 4.08 15.79 51.39
N THR A 239 3.92 16.47 52.52
CA THR A 239 4.96 16.68 53.56
C THR A 239 5.00 15.64 54.68
N ASP A 240 3.89 14.97 54.96
CA ASP A 240 3.71 14.16 56.18
C ASP A 240 3.50 12.68 55.85
N THR A 241 4.57 12.02 55.37
CA THR A 241 4.52 10.60 55.00
C THR A 241 4.52 9.71 56.24
N THR A 242 3.54 8.82 56.34
CA THR A 242 3.42 7.84 57.45
C THR A 242 4.10 6.51 57.13
N ILE A 243 4.34 5.66 58.13
CA ILE A 243 4.86 4.30 57.90
C ILE A 243 3.89 3.48 57.06
N ALA A 244 2.57 3.62 57.29
CA ALA A 244 1.54 3.00 56.45
C ALA A 244 1.69 3.38 54.96
N ASP A 245 2.02 4.64 54.65
CA ASP A 245 2.27 5.08 53.27
C ASP A 245 3.51 4.44 52.64
N LEU A 246 4.54 4.13 53.46
CA LEU A 246 5.77 3.50 52.99
C LEU A 246 5.56 2.01 52.68
N VAL A 247 4.80 1.31 53.52
CA VAL A 247 4.54 -0.13 53.37
C VAL A 247 3.39 -0.45 52.41
N ALA A 248 2.49 0.50 52.12
CA ALA A 248 1.40 0.27 51.18
C ALA A 248 1.90 0.02 49.75
N ASP A 249 1.11 -0.72 48.97
CA ASP A 249 1.42 -1.02 47.57
C ASP A 249 1.42 0.25 46.73
N VAL A 250 0.47 1.15 46.98
CA VAL A 250 0.40 2.45 46.33
C VAL A 250 0.10 3.54 47.35
N ARG A 251 0.86 4.64 47.27
CA ARG A 251 0.60 5.85 48.05
C ARG A 251 -0.21 6.84 47.20
N ALA A 252 -1.25 7.41 47.81
CA ALA A 252 -2.02 8.52 47.27
C ALA A 252 -1.89 9.73 48.21
N ALA A 253 -1.61 10.92 47.67
CA ALA A 253 -1.47 12.14 48.47
C ALA A 253 -2.81 12.64 49.05
N THR A 254 -3.94 12.21 48.50
CA THR A 254 -5.29 12.60 48.94
C THR A 254 -6.26 11.43 48.82
N PRO A 255 -7.37 11.44 49.58
CA PRO A 255 -8.45 10.46 49.43
C PRO A 255 -9.07 10.46 48.03
N THR A 256 -9.17 11.63 47.38
CA THR A 256 -9.60 11.73 45.98
C THR A 256 -8.64 11.00 45.06
N ALA A 257 -7.33 11.25 45.17
CA ALA A 257 -6.31 10.57 44.38
C ALA A 257 -6.31 9.05 44.60
N ALA A 258 -6.63 8.59 45.81
CA ALA A 258 -6.75 7.17 46.10
C ALA A 258 -7.88 6.51 45.30
N ALA A 259 -9.05 7.16 45.23
CA ALA A 259 -10.15 6.71 44.39
C ALA A 259 -9.80 6.76 42.89
N GLU A 260 -9.02 7.76 42.46
CA GLU A 260 -8.56 7.87 41.07
C GLU A 260 -7.56 6.79 40.67
N LEU A 261 -6.67 6.40 41.59
CA LEU A 261 -5.71 5.31 41.38
C LEU A 261 -6.39 3.94 41.44
N ALA A 262 -7.39 3.79 42.31
CA ALA A 262 -8.18 2.58 42.40
C ALA A 262 -9.03 2.35 41.14
N THR A 263 -9.47 3.41 40.44
CA THR A 263 -10.50 3.28 39.40
C THR A 263 -10.13 3.89 38.04
N PRO A 264 -10.37 3.16 36.93
CA PRO A 264 -10.25 3.72 35.59
C PRO A 264 -11.42 4.69 35.30
N VAL A 265 -11.32 5.44 34.21
CA VAL A 265 -12.41 6.29 33.73
C VAL A 265 -13.31 5.47 32.81
N LEU A 266 -14.54 5.17 33.26
CA LEU A 266 -15.47 4.29 32.55
C LEU A 266 -15.81 4.81 31.14
N THR A 267 -16.02 6.12 31.00
CA THR A 267 -16.38 6.74 29.71
C THR A 267 -15.29 6.54 28.66
N ASP A 268 -14.02 6.63 29.08
CA ASP A 268 -12.87 6.46 28.19
C ASP A 268 -12.74 5.01 27.74
N GLU A 269 -12.97 4.06 28.65
CA GLU A 269 -12.92 2.63 28.35
C GLU A 269 -14.08 2.20 27.44
N VAL A 270 -15.29 2.73 27.66
CA VAL A 270 -16.44 2.52 26.76
C VAL A 270 -16.15 3.08 25.37
N LEU A 271 -15.55 4.27 25.28
CA LEU A 271 -15.19 4.89 24.01
C LEU A 271 -14.11 4.10 23.27
N LYS A 272 -13.10 3.58 23.98
CA LYS A 272 -12.10 2.66 23.41
C LYS A 272 -12.76 1.38 22.85
N LEU A 273 -13.70 0.78 23.58
CA LEU A 273 -14.43 -0.40 23.10
C LEU A 273 -15.25 -0.09 21.85
N GLN A 274 -15.91 1.07 21.79
CA GLN A 274 -16.65 1.49 20.59
C GLN A 274 -15.74 1.70 19.39
N GLN A 275 -14.56 2.32 19.58
CA GLN A 275 -13.57 2.49 18.52
C GLN A 275 -13.02 1.15 18.02
N GLN A 276 -12.70 0.22 18.92
CA GLN A 276 -12.26 -1.13 18.56
C GLN A 276 -13.34 -1.88 17.78
N ARG A 277 -14.61 -1.77 18.19
CA ARG A 277 -15.75 -2.36 17.47
C ARG A 277 -15.88 -1.80 16.05
N LEU A 278 -15.77 -0.48 15.87
CA LEU A 278 -15.79 0.16 14.55
C LEU A 278 -14.63 -0.32 13.67
N ARG A 279 -13.42 -0.39 14.23
CA ARG A 279 -12.23 -0.90 13.53
C ARG A 279 -12.41 -2.36 13.09
N LEU A 280 -12.98 -3.20 13.95
CA LEU A 280 -13.31 -4.59 13.63
C LEU A 280 -14.31 -4.65 12.47
N TYR A 281 -15.40 -3.89 12.53
CA TYR A 281 -16.41 -3.87 11.47
C TYR A 281 -15.82 -3.43 10.11
N GLN A 282 -14.98 -2.40 10.11
CA GLN A 282 -14.29 -1.93 8.91
C GLN A 282 -13.33 -2.97 8.34
N ALA A 283 -12.56 -3.65 9.20
CA ALA A 283 -11.65 -4.72 8.78
C ALA A 283 -12.42 -5.87 8.14
N PHE A 284 -13.50 -6.34 8.77
CA PHE A 284 -14.37 -7.37 8.21
C PHE A 284 -15.01 -6.94 6.88
N SER A 285 -15.53 -5.71 6.82
CA SER A 285 -16.16 -5.18 5.60
C SER A 285 -15.17 -5.11 4.44
N ARG A 286 -13.92 -4.67 4.71
CA ARG A 286 -12.85 -4.63 3.71
C ARG A 286 -12.49 -6.02 3.21
N THR A 287 -12.30 -6.98 4.11
CA THR A 287 -12.01 -8.37 3.75
C THR A 287 -13.12 -8.98 2.91
N LEU A 288 -14.38 -8.78 3.32
CA LEU A 288 -15.53 -9.26 2.56
C LEU A 288 -15.61 -8.62 1.17
N ALA A 289 -15.36 -7.31 1.06
CA ALA A 289 -15.35 -6.61 -0.23
C ALA A 289 -14.25 -7.13 -1.17
N LEU A 290 -13.05 -7.38 -0.64
CA LEU A 290 -11.94 -7.97 -1.40
C LEU A 290 -12.27 -9.37 -1.89
N ASN A 291 -12.80 -10.22 -1.01
CA ASN A 291 -13.19 -11.59 -1.37
C ASN A 291 -14.33 -11.60 -2.40
N LYS A 292 -15.33 -10.72 -2.28
CA LYS A 292 -16.39 -10.55 -3.28
C LYS A 292 -15.83 -10.11 -4.63
N LYS A 293 -14.86 -9.18 -4.64
CA LYS A 293 -14.20 -8.74 -5.87
C LYS A 293 -13.40 -9.87 -6.52
N GLN A 294 -12.68 -10.67 -5.74
CA GLN A 294 -11.95 -11.84 -6.24
C GLN A 294 -12.89 -12.90 -6.81
N LEU A 295 -13.98 -13.21 -6.09
CA LEU A 295 -15.01 -14.12 -6.57
C LEU A 295 -15.60 -13.64 -7.89
N SER A 296 -16.02 -12.37 -7.95
CA SER A 296 -16.56 -11.78 -9.18
C SER A 296 -15.55 -11.79 -10.33
N HIS A 297 -14.26 -11.58 -10.05
CA HIS A 297 -13.22 -11.68 -11.07
C HIS A 297 -13.06 -13.11 -11.61
N LEU A 298 -13.09 -14.11 -10.72
CA LEU A 298 -13.02 -15.52 -11.11
C LEU A 298 -14.28 -15.93 -11.90
N GLU A 299 -15.47 -15.60 -11.42
CA GLU A 299 -16.75 -15.84 -12.13
C GLU A 299 -16.78 -15.18 -13.52
N ASN A 300 -16.15 -14.01 -13.65
CA ASN A 300 -16.05 -13.30 -14.91
C ASN A 300 -14.83 -13.67 -15.75
N SER A 301 -13.98 -14.58 -15.27
CA SER A 301 -12.80 -15.03 -16.00
C SER A 301 -13.21 -15.74 -17.28
N TYR A 302 -12.55 -15.36 -18.37
CA TYR A 302 -12.80 -15.88 -19.71
C TYR A 302 -12.71 -17.41 -19.78
N VAL A 303 -11.78 -17.99 -19.02
CA VAL A 303 -11.56 -19.44 -18.94
C VAL A 303 -12.79 -20.17 -18.42
N LEU A 304 -13.51 -19.59 -17.45
CA LEU A 304 -14.70 -20.19 -16.86
C LEU A 304 -15.98 -19.88 -17.66
N LYS A 305 -16.07 -18.71 -18.31
CA LYS A 305 -17.23 -18.35 -19.13
C LYS A 305 -17.24 -19.01 -20.51
N GLN A 306 -16.07 -19.13 -21.14
CA GLN A 306 -15.94 -19.58 -22.53
C GLN A 306 -14.70 -20.49 -22.70
N PRO A 307 -14.68 -21.66 -22.03
CA PRO A 307 -13.54 -22.58 -22.10
C PRO A 307 -13.23 -23.03 -23.54
N GLN A 308 -14.24 -23.08 -24.42
CA GLN A 308 -14.07 -23.45 -25.83
C GLN A 308 -13.13 -22.50 -26.58
N ARG A 309 -13.10 -21.22 -26.23
CA ARG A 309 -12.24 -20.22 -26.89
C ARG A 309 -10.75 -20.45 -26.69
N LEU A 310 -10.35 -21.19 -25.65
CA LEU A 310 -8.97 -21.67 -25.50
C LEU A 310 -8.55 -22.57 -26.68
N TYR A 311 -9.51 -23.26 -27.30
CA TYR A 311 -9.28 -24.22 -28.36
C TYR A 311 -9.56 -23.67 -29.77
N ASP A 312 -10.26 -22.55 -29.91
CA ASP A 312 -10.60 -21.95 -31.21
C ASP A 312 -9.35 -21.73 -32.09
N GLY A 313 -8.27 -21.20 -31.53
CA GLY A 313 -7.01 -21.01 -32.27
C GLY A 313 -6.35 -22.32 -32.70
N TYR A 314 -6.42 -23.35 -31.85
CA TYR A 314 -5.91 -24.70 -32.20
C TYR A 314 -6.76 -25.36 -33.29
N LEU A 315 -8.09 -25.21 -33.22
CA LEU A 315 -9.01 -25.68 -34.26
C LEU A 315 -8.73 -24.99 -35.60
N GLN A 316 -8.56 -23.67 -35.59
CA GLN A 316 -8.22 -22.90 -36.80
C GLN A 316 -6.87 -23.33 -37.39
N ASN A 317 -5.86 -23.58 -36.55
CA ASN A 317 -4.57 -24.12 -36.99
C ASN A 317 -4.70 -25.49 -37.63
N VAL A 318 -5.50 -26.40 -37.04
CA VAL A 318 -5.79 -27.71 -37.64
C VAL A 318 -6.42 -27.55 -39.02
N ASP A 319 -7.36 -26.63 -39.19
CA ASP A 319 -8.01 -26.37 -40.48
C ASP A 319 -7.07 -25.77 -41.52
N GLN A 320 -6.15 -24.89 -41.11
CA GLN A 320 -5.11 -24.34 -41.99
C GLN A 320 -4.12 -25.43 -42.42
N LEU A 321 -3.67 -26.27 -41.48
CA LEU A 321 -2.75 -27.37 -41.76
C LEU A 321 -3.39 -28.41 -42.68
N LYS A 322 -4.68 -28.74 -42.48
CA LYS A 322 -5.44 -29.61 -43.39
C LYS A 322 -5.51 -29.03 -44.80
N ARG A 323 -5.86 -27.75 -44.95
CA ARG A 323 -5.89 -27.09 -46.26
C ARG A 323 -4.53 -27.09 -46.95
N ARG A 324 -3.47 -26.79 -46.21
CA ARG A 324 -2.09 -26.81 -46.72
C ARG A 324 -1.68 -28.21 -47.19
N LEU A 325 -2.06 -29.24 -46.45
CA LEU A 325 -1.80 -30.64 -46.83
C LEU A 325 -2.48 -30.99 -48.16
N VAL A 326 -3.77 -30.66 -48.31
CA VAL A 326 -4.54 -30.94 -49.53
C VAL A 326 -3.93 -30.23 -50.75
N LEU A 327 -3.59 -28.94 -50.62
CA LEU A 327 -2.96 -28.18 -51.71
C LEU A 327 -1.59 -28.76 -52.10
N ALA A 328 -0.76 -29.11 -51.12
CA ALA A 328 0.54 -29.72 -51.37
C ALA A 328 0.42 -31.08 -52.08
N GLN A 329 -0.57 -31.90 -51.70
CA GLN A 329 -0.87 -33.16 -52.37
C GLN A 329 -1.32 -32.94 -53.82
N GLN A 330 -2.23 -31.99 -54.06
CA GLN A 330 -2.71 -31.67 -55.40
C GLN A 330 -1.59 -31.16 -56.31
N GLN A 331 -0.74 -30.25 -55.80
CA GLN A 331 0.40 -29.72 -56.54
C GLN A 331 1.39 -30.83 -56.90
N ARG A 332 1.71 -31.73 -55.94
CA ARG A 332 2.61 -32.86 -56.20
C ARG A 332 2.05 -33.80 -57.26
N LEU A 333 0.75 -34.08 -57.21
CA LEU A 333 0.08 -34.91 -58.22
C LEU A 333 0.08 -34.24 -59.59
N GLN A 334 -0.17 -32.93 -59.66
CA GLN A 334 -0.14 -32.17 -60.91
C GLN A 334 1.25 -32.17 -61.54
N VAL A 335 2.31 -31.91 -60.76
CA VAL A 335 3.69 -31.96 -61.26
C VAL A 335 4.04 -33.36 -61.76
N SER A 336 3.64 -34.41 -61.03
CA SER A 336 3.86 -35.80 -61.46
C SER A 336 3.12 -36.11 -62.77
N ARG A 337 1.88 -35.66 -62.95
CA ARG A 337 1.12 -35.81 -64.19
C ARG A 337 1.75 -35.04 -65.36
N GLN A 338 2.17 -33.80 -65.14
CA GLN A 338 2.84 -32.99 -66.16
C GLN A 338 4.16 -33.62 -66.60
N ASN A 339 4.96 -34.14 -65.66
CA ASN A 339 6.18 -34.88 -65.97
C ASN A 339 5.88 -36.14 -66.79
N GLY A 340 4.83 -36.89 -66.44
CA GLY A 340 4.37 -38.05 -67.22
C GLY A 340 3.98 -37.68 -68.65
N GLN A 341 3.21 -36.61 -68.82
CA GLN A 341 2.80 -36.11 -70.14
C GLN A 341 4.00 -35.64 -70.98
N LEU A 342 4.95 -34.92 -70.37
CA LEU A 342 6.16 -34.47 -71.07
C LEU A 342 7.03 -35.65 -71.52
N LEU A 343 7.19 -36.67 -70.66
CA LEU A 343 7.90 -37.90 -71.02
C LEU A 343 7.20 -38.64 -72.17
N GLN A 344 5.87 -38.71 -72.14
CA GLN A 344 5.08 -39.30 -73.22
C GLN A 344 5.24 -38.53 -74.54
N GLN A 345 5.19 -37.20 -74.50
CA GLN A 345 5.41 -36.35 -75.68
C GLN A 345 6.83 -36.50 -76.25
N ARG A 346 7.86 -36.54 -75.39
CA ARG A 346 9.24 -36.80 -75.81
C ARG A 346 9.38 -38.16 -76.49
N LEU A 347 8.75 -39.19 -75.93
CA LEU A 347 8.73 -40.53 -76.51
C LEU A 347 8.05 -40.53 -77.89
N GLN A 348 6.91 -39.86 -78.03
CA GLN A 348 6.20 -39.73 -79.31
C GLN A 348 6.98 -38.93 -80.35
N ALA A 349 7.66 -37.85 -79.94
CA ALA A 349 8.47 -37.03 -80.83
C ALA A 349 9.69 -37.79 -81.40
N GLN A 350 10.24 -38.73 -80.62
CA GLN A 350 11.32 -39.62 -81.05
C GLN A 350 10.80 -40.85 -81.84
N SER A 351 9.50 -40.93 -82.12
CA SER A 351 8.91 -42.05 -82.84
C SER A 351 9.37 -42.06 -84.32
N PRO A 352 10.09 -43.10 -84.78
CA PRO A 352 10.57 -43.17 -86.16
C PRO A 352 9.44 -43.20 -87.20
N THR A 353 8.22 -43.56 -86.77
CA THR A 353 7.07 -43.72 -87.67
C THR A 353 6.65 -42.41 -88.32
N SER A 354 6.69 -41.30 -87.59
CA SER A 354 6.30 -39.98 -88.12
C SER A 354 7.34 -39.44 -89.10
N THR A 355 8.63 -39.57 -88.79
CA THR A 355 9.75 -39.23 -89.68
C THR A 355 9.71 -40.06 -90.96
N LEU A 356 9.40 -41.36 -90.86
CA LEU A 356 9.32 -42.25 -92.02
C LEU A 356 8.12 -41.91 -92.92
N GLN A 357 6.97 -41.54 -92.34
CA GLN A 357 5.82 -41.05 -93.11
C GLN A 357 6.12 -39.74 -93.85
N GLN A 358 6.78 -38.78 -93.18
CA GLN A 358 7.17 -37.52 -93.81
C GLN A 358 8.18 -37.73 -94.95
N ALA A 359 9.20 -38.57 -94.72
CA ALA A 359 10.18 -38.93 -95.74
C ALA A 359 9.51 -39.63 -96.94
N GLN A 360 8.60 -40.56 -96.69
CA GLN A 360 7.85 -41.25 -97.76
C GLN A 360 7.00 -40.27 -98.59
N LYS A 361 6.35 -39.30 -97.93
CA LYS A 361 5.59 -38.25 -98.62
C LYS A 361 6.50 -37.38 -99.49
N ALA A 362 7.66 -36.97 -98.97
CA ALA A 362 8.65 -36.19 -99.72
C ALA A 362 9.17 -36.95 -100.94
N VAL A 363 9.45 -38.25 -100.82
CA VAL A 363 9.85 -39.12 -101.94
C VAL A 363 8.75 -39.16 -103.01
N ASN A 364 7.50 -39.37 -102.60
CA ASN A 364 6.36 -39.43 -103.53
C ASN A 364 6.16 -38.10 -104.27
N GLU A 365 6.20 -36.97 -103.56
CA GLU A 365 6.09 -35.64 -104.16
C GLU A 365 7.22 -35.38 -105.17
N THR A 366 8.45 -35.73 -104.80
CA THR A 366 9.63 -35.55 -105.66
C THR A 366 9.53 -36.42 -106.91
N LYS A 367 9.07 -37.66 -106.77
CA LYS A 367 8.79 -38.57 -107.89
C LYS A 367 7.73 -38.01 -108.84
N HIS A 368 6.64 -37.45 -108.31
CA HIS A 368 5.60 -36.81 -109.13
C HIS A 368 6.10 -35.55 -109.84
N ARG A 369 6.98 -34.75 -109.22
CA ARG A 369 7.60 -33.59 -109.88
C ARG A 369 8.54 -34.04 -111.00
N LEU A 370 9.36 -35.06 -110.76
CA LEU A 370 10.27 -35.63 -111.75
C LEU A 370 9.50 -36.13 -112.98
N ASN A 371 8.45 -36.94 -112.78
CA ASN A 371 7.66 -37.49 -113.88
C ASN A 371 7.04 -36.39 -114.74
N ARG A 372 6.47 -35.35 -114.11
CA ARG A 372 5.92 -34.20 -114.84
C ARG A 372 6.98 -33.45 -115.65
N ALA A 373 8.18 -33.28 -115.10
CA ALA A 373 9.29 -32.63 -115.81
C ALA A 373 9.75 -33.47 -117.01
N VAL A 374 9.86 -34.79 -116.86
CA VAL A 374 10.20 -35.72 -117.95
C VAL A 374 9.14 -35.68 -119.05
N GLU A 375 7.86 -35.76 -118.71
CA GLU A 375 6.76 -35.68 -119.67
C GLU A 375 6.72 -34.35 -120.43
N ALA A 376 7.01 -33.24 -119.75
CA ALA A 376 7.10 -31.93 -120.38
C ALA A 376 8.28 -31.86 -121.37
N LEU A 377 9.45 -32.36 -120.97
CA LEU A 377 10.65 -32.40 -121.81
C LEU A 377 10.43 -33.24 -123.07
N VAL A 378 9.86 -34.44 -122.93
CA VAL A 378 9.58 -35.33 -124.06
C VAL A 378 8.57 -34.69 -125.03
N ARG A 379 7.52 -34.04 -124.51
CA ARG A 379 6.55 -33.31 -125.34
C ARG A 379 7.20 -32.17 -126.13
N ASP A 380 8.03 -31.35 -125.49
CA ASP A 380 8.76 -30.26 -126.16
C ASP A 380 9.67 -30.78 -127.28
N ARG A 381 10.42 -31.86 -127.01
CA ARG A 381 11.29 -32.50 -128.02
C ARG A 381 10.51 -33.07 -129.21
N ARG A 382 9.35 -33.69 -128.97
CA ARG A 382 8.46 -34.18 -130.05
C ARG A 382 7.91 -33.03 -130.91
N LEU A 383 7.49 -31.93 -130.27
CA LEU A 383 6.96 -30.77 -130.97
C LEU A 383 8.03 -30.16 -131.91
N ARG A 384 9.26 -29.98 -131.41
CA ARG A 384 10.39 -29.48 -132.23
C ARG A 384 10.70 -30.39 -133.40
N ALA A 385 10.69 -31.71 -133.19
CA ALA A 385 10.92 -32.68 -134.26
C ALA A 385 9.84 -32.59 -135.35
N SER A 386 8.56 -32.48 -134.96
CA SER A 386 7.45 -32.32 -135.90
C SER A 386 7.55 -31.03 -136.72
N GLN A 387 7.94 -29.92 -136.09
CA GLN A 387 8.15 -28.64 -136.78
C GLN A 387 9.29 -28.72 -137.79
N ALA A 388 10.40 -29.36 -137.43
CA ALA A 388 11.53 -29.58 -138.34
C ALA A 388 11.14 -30.42 -139.56
N MET A 389 10.33 -31.47 -139.38
CA MET A 389 9.82 -32.28 -140.49
C MET A 389 8.90 -31.49 -141.43
N GLY A 390 7.99 -30.67 -140.88
CA GLY A 390 7.11 -29.83 -141.71
C GLY A 390 7.87 -28.77 -142.53
N ALA A 391 8.98 -28.25 -142.01
CA ALA A 391 9.84 -27.31 -142.75
C ALA A 391 10.55 -27.98 -143.94
N LEU A 392 10.95 -29.25 -143.81
CA LEU A 392 11.57 -30.02 -144.89
C LEU A 392 10.59 -30.30 -146.05
N ASP A 393 9.32 -30.56 -145.74
CA ASP A 393 8.29 -30.86 -146.74
C ASP A 393 7.98 -29.69 -147.70
N LEU A 394 8.18 -28.44 -147.26
CA LEU A 394 7.86 -27.24 -148.04
C LEU A 394 8.85 -26.95 -149.18
N VAL A 395 10.02 -27.60 -149.17
CA VAL A 395 11.13 -27.27 -150.10
C VAL A 395 11.33 -28.37 -151.17
N SER A 396 10.43 -29.35 -151.29
CA SER A 396 10.59 -30.48 -152.23
C SER A 396 9.97 -30.22 -153.62
N PRO A 397 10.77 -30.17 -154.72
CA PRO A 397 10.30 -29.87 -156.08
C PRO A 397 9.36 -30.92 -156.69
N LEU A 398 9.41 -32.17 -156.22
CA LEU A 398 8.58 -33.28 -156.73
C LEU A 398 7.08 -33.08 -156.46
N LYS A 399 6.71 -32.33 -155.42
CA LYS A 399 5.29 -32.01 -155.12
C LYS A 399 4.71 -30.91 -156.01
N VAL A 400 5.53 -30.13 -156.73
CA VAL A 400 5.04 -29.07 -157.64
C VAL A 400 4.53 -29.67 -158.95
N LEU A 401 5.20 -30.70 -159.48
CA LEU A 401 4.77 -31.44 -160.68
C LEU A 401 3.53 -32.33 -160.44
N GLY A 402 3.31 -32.79 -159.20
CA GLY A 402 2.11 -33.55 -158.82
C GLY A 402 0.80 -32.74 -158.77
N ARG A 403 0.85 -31.41 -158.95
CA ARG A 403 -0.34 -30.52 -158.94
C ARG A 403 -0.95 -30.25 -160.32
N GLY A 404 -0.54 -30.99 -161.35
CA GLY A 404 -1.14 -30.93 -162.69
C GLY A 404 -0.57 -29.85 -163.62
N PHE A 405 0.56 -29.24 -163.27
CA PHE A 405 1.26 -28.30 -164.14
C PHE A 405 2.20 -29.04 -165.09
N ALA A 406 2.05 -28.76 -166.39
CA ALA A 406 2.96 -29.22 -167.43
C ALA A 406 3.87 -28.06 -167.86
N TYR A 407 5.08 -28.37 -168.31
CA TYR A 407 5.93 -27.36 -168.98
C TYR A 407 6.20 -27.80 -170.42
N VAL A 408 6.31 -26.81 -171.32
CA VAL A 408 6.38 -27.03 -172.77
C VAL A 408 7.80 -26.75 -173.26
N THR A 409 8.32 -27.63 -174.13
CA THR A 409 9.64 -27.50 -174.77
C THR A 409 9.51 -27.48 -176.30
N GLY A 410 10.39 -26.74 -176.97
CA GLY A 410 10.55 -26.76 -178.43
C GLY A 410 11.39 -27.95 -178.89
N ASP A 411 11.59 -28.09 -180.20
CA ASP A 411 12.43 -29.18 -180.76
C ASP A 411 13.88 -29.13 -180.29
N ASP A 412 14.36 -27.96 -179.87
CA ASP A 412 15.70 -27.71 -179.34
C ASP A 412 15.82 -27.98 -177.82
N GLU A 413 14.82 -28.63 -177.21
CA GLU A 413 14.66 -28.88 -175.77
C GLU A 413 14.58 -27.62 -174.88
N HIS A 414 14.49 -26.43 -175.46
CA HIS A 414 14.33 -25.18 -174.71
C HIS A 414 12.88 -25.01 -174.21
N VAL A 415 12.70 -24.58 -172.95
CA VAL A 415 11.36 -24.37 -172.36
C VAL A 415 10.74 -23.10 -172.93
N LEU A 416 9.64 -23.25 -173.64
CA LEU A 416 8.87 -22.16 -174.22
C LEU A 416 7.91 -21.64 -173.14
N ARG A 417 7.98 -20.34 -172.82
CA ARG A 417 7.25 -19.77 -171.67
C ARG A 417 6.31 -18.64 -172.06
N GLN A 418 6.57 -17.96 -173.17
CA GLN A 418 5.80 -16.80 -173.57
C GLN A 418 5.23 -17.02 -174.96
N THR A 419 4.06 -16.44 -175.23
CA THR A 419 3.35 -16.65 -176.50
C THR A 419 4.14 -16.20 -177.74
N ALA A 420 5.17 -15.36 -177.56
CA ALA A 420 6.09 -14.94 -178.61
C ALA A 420 7.10 -16.02 -179.04
N ASP A 421 7.28 -17.06 -178.21
CA ASP A 421 8.22 -18.16 -178.47
C ASP A 421 7.62 -19.22 -179.41
N PHE A 422 6.35 -19.06 -179.84
CA PHE A 422 5.63 -20.01 -180.67
C PHE A 422 5.36 -19.45 -182.07
N THR A 423 5.46 -20.31 -183.09
CA THR A 423 5.08 -20.01 -184.48
C THR A 423 3.99 -20.98 -184.97
N ILE A 424 3.10 -20.50 -185.85
CA ILE A 424 1.98 -21.30 -186.37
C ILE A 424 2.53 -22.44 -187.25
N ASP A 425 1.99 -23.64 -187.04
CA ASP A 425 2.39 -24.94 -187.62
C ASP A 425 3.73 -25.54 -187.11
N GLN A 426 4.28 -25.03 -186.00
CA GLN A 426 5.49 -25.57 -185.37
C GLN A 426 5.20 -26.79 -184.45
N PRO A 427 5.99 -27.88 -184.50
CA PRO A 427 5.95 -28.96 -183.52
C PRO A 427 6.49 -28.54 -182.14
N ILE A 428 5.84 -28.99 -181.06
CA ILE A 428 6.18 -28.73 -179.65
C ILE A 428 6.00 -30.00 -178.79
N LYS A 429 6.67 -30.07 -177.63
CA LYS A 429 6.63 -31.17 -176.66
C LYS A 429 6.10 -30.71 -175.30
N LEU A 430 5.12 -31.42 -174.74
CA LEU A 430 4.55 -31.16 -173.41
C LEU A 430 5.05 -32.21 -172.42
N HIS A 431 5.68 -31.78 -171.33
CA HIS A 431 6.11 -32.64 -170.23
C HIS A 431 5.10 -32.60 -169.09
N VAL A 432 4.45 -33.73 -168.84
CA VAL A 432 3.51 -33.95 -167.73
C VAL A 432 4.12 -34.89 -166.68
N HIS A 433 3.48 -35.03 -165.52
CA HIS A 433 3.95 -35.82 -164.38
C HIS A 433 4.43 -37.25 -164.75
N ASP A 434 3.85 -37.85 -165.78
CA ASP A 434 4.07 -39.25 -166.15
C ASP A 434 4.51 -39.46 -167.61
N GLY A 435 4.77 -38.41 -168.41
CA GLY A 435 5.14 -38.61 -169.80
C GLY A 435 5.32 -37.35 -170.65
N LEU A 436 5.55 -37.58 -171.95
CA LEU A 436 5.84 -36.55 -172.95
C LEU A 436 4.89 -36.69 -174.15
N ILE A 437 4.28 -35.57 -174.58
CA ILE A 437 3.30 -35.52 -175.68
C ILE A 437 3.78 -34.56 -176.76
N ASN A 438 3.80 -34.99 -178.03
CA ASN A 438 4.12 -34.14 -179.17
C ASN A 438 2.83 -33.49 -179.73
N ALA A 439 2.86 -32.18 -179.97
CA ALA A 439 1.73 -31.40 -180.50
C ALA A 439 2.20 -30.36 -181.53
N HIS A 440 1.30 -29.78 -182.32
CA HIS A 440 1.61 -28.68 -183.24
C HIS A 440 0.76 -27.46 -182.91
N VAL A 441 1.31 -26.25 -183.10
CA VAL A 441 0.63 -25.00 -182.76
C VAL A 441 -0.30 -24.58 -183.90
N THR A 442 -1.61 -24.67 -183.71
CA THR A 442 -2.60 -24.38 -184.77
C THR A 442 -3.05 -22.92 -184.81
N ALA A 443 -3.08 -22.22 -183.68
CA ALA A 443 -3.41 -20.81 -183.58
C ALA A 443 -2.85 -20.20 -182.29
N ILE A 444 -2.39 -18.95 -182.35
CA ILE A 444 -1.87 -18.23 -181.19
C ILE A 444 -2.81 -17.07 -180.89
N HIS A 445 -3.55 -17.17 -179.78
CA HIS A 445 -4.34 -16.07 -179.25
C HIS A 445 -3.58 -15.49 -178.07
N LYS A 446 -3.06 -14.27 -178.25
CA LYS A 446 -2.43 -13.55 -177.15
C LYS A 446 -3.55 -13.00 -176.27
N GLY A 447 -3.67 -13.53 -175.05
CA GLY A 447 -4.52 -12.94 -174.02
C GLY A 447 -3.89 -11.64 -173.52
N ASP A 448 -4.69 -10.60 -173.35
CA ASP A 448 -4.30 -9.43 -172.59
C ASP A 448 -4.32 -9.81 -171.11
N GLU A 449 -3.14 -10.13 -170.57
CA GLU A 449 -2.76 -10.01 -169.16
C GLU A 449 -1.23 -10.15 -169.01
#